data_AF-A0A7X8YS42-F1
#
_entry.id   AF-A0A7X8YS42-F1
#
_cell.length_a   1.000
_cell.length_b   1.000
_cell.length_c   1.000
_cell.angle_alpha   90.00
_cell.angle_beta   90.00
_cell.angle_gamma   90.00
#
_symmetry.space_group_name_H-M   'P 1'
#
loop_
_entity.id
_entity.type
_entity.pdbx_description
1 polymer ?
#
loop_
_entity_poly.entity_id
_entity_poly.type
_entity_poly.pdbx_seq_one_letter_code
_entity_poly.pdbx_strand_id
1 'polypeptide(L)'
;LRYCKAMGVELKERNIVQVSINMTDYTKTALYRVFEMVRFEARRYGVEIVGSEIIGLAPMAALVDAAVYYMRLEDFKMEQIIEQRMLE
;
A
#
# COMPACT_ATOMS: atom_id res chain seq x y z
N LEU A 1 -14.12 -1.45 1.16
CA LEU A 1 -13.15 -1.83 2.23
C LEU A 1 -13.40 -0.91 3.43
N ARG A 2 -13.35 -1.40 4.68
CA ARG A 2 -13.43 -0.51 5.86
C ARG A 2 -12.09 0.23 6.04
N TYR A 3 -12.09 1.35 6.76
CA TYR A 3 -10.89 2.15 7.09
C TYR A 3 -10.06 2.66 5.89
N CYS A 4 -10.70 2.75 4.73
CA CYS A 4 -10.10 3.17 3.47
C CYS A 4 -11.13 4.02 2.72
N LYS A 5 -10.72 5.20 2.26
CA LYS A 5 -11.51 6.07 1.39
C LYS A 5 -10.75 6.22 0.08
N ALA A 6 -11.40 5.94 -1.04
CA ALA A 6 -10.75 5.97 -2.35
C ALA A 6 -11.60 6.67 -3.40
N MET A 7 -10.94 7.27 -4.39
CA MET A 7 -11.58 7.88 -5.55
C MET A 7 -10.72 7.71 -6.80
N GLY A 8 -11.35 7.74 -7.98
CA GLY A 8 -10.64 7.81 -9.26
C GLY A 8 -10.21 9.24 -9.57
N VAL A 9 -8.98 9.39 -10.07
CA VAL A 9 -8.40 10.67 -10.50
C VAL A 9 -7.74 10.47 -11.85
N GLU A 10 -7.97 11.39 -12.79
CA GLU A 10 -7.30 11.40 -14.09
C GLU A 10 -6.00 12.21 -13.99
N LEU A 11 -4.88 11.63 -14.42
CA LEU A 11 -3.58 12.30 -14.49
C LEU A 11 -3.23 12.58 -15.96
N LYS A 12 -3.73 13.70 -16.47
CA LYS A 12 -3.65 14.08 -17.89
C LYS A 12 -2.21 14.13 -18.43
N GLU A 13 -1.27 14.65 -17.63
CA GLU A 13 0.14 14.77 -18.01
C GLU A 13 0.83 13.42 -18.27
N ARG A 14 0.35 12.37 -17.61
CA ARG A 14 0.87 11.00 -17.74
C ARG A 14 -0.01 10.11 -18.60
N ASN A 15 -1.14 10.62 -19.10
CA ASN A 15 -2.16 9.87 -19.83
C ASN A 15 -2.58 8.56 -19.12
N ILE A 16 -2.77 8.62 -17.79
CA ILE A 16 -3.22 7.49 -16.96
C ILE A 16 -4.34 7.93 -16.01
N VAL A 17 -5.06 6.93 -15.49
CA VAL A 17 -5.96 7.10 -14.34
C VAL A 17 -5.33 6.51 -13.10
N GLN A 18 -5.61 7.11 -11.95
CA GLN A 18 -5.10 6.71 -10.64
C GLN A 18 -6.26 6.46 -9.68
N VAL A 19 -6.13 5.43 -8.86
CA VAL A 19 -6.98 5.26 -7.68
C VAL A 19 -6.29 5.98 -6.53
N SER A 20 -6.78 7.17 -6.19
CA SER A 20 -6.29 7.93 -5.03
C SER A 20 -6.93 7.38 -3.76
N ILE A 21 -6.11 7.13 -2.74
CA ILE A 21 -6.52 6.42 -1.54
C ILE A 21 -6.04 7.16 -0.30
N ASN A 22 -6.98 7.45 0.59
CA ASN A 22 -6.71 7.87 1.96
C ASN A 22 -7.00 6.71 2.91
N MET A 23 -5.92 6.22 3.54
CA MET A 23 -6.00 5.22 4.60
C MET A 23 -6.33 5.90 5.92
N THR A 24 -7.53 5.64 6.45
CA THR A 24 -7.97 6.27 7.71
C THR A 24 -7.42 5.54 8.93
N ASP A 25 -7.16 4.24 8.81
CA ASP A 25 -6.51 3.43 9.85
C ASP A 25 -5.80 2.23 9.21
N TYR A 26 -4.47 2.34 9.08
CA TYR A 26 -3.64 1.29 8.47
C TYR A 26 -3.46 0.06 9.37
N THR A 27 -3.63 0.21 10.68
CA THR A 27 -3.48 -0.88 11.66
C THR A 27 -4.68 -1.84 11.60
N LYS A 28 -5.84 -1.33 11.18
CA LYS A 28 -7.06 -2.14 10.94
C LYS A 28 -7.13 -2.64 9.51
N THR A 29 -6.60 -1.90 8.54
CA THR A 29 -6.56 -2.29 7.13
C THR A 29 -5.18 -1.97 6.56
N ALA A 30 -4.34 -2.99 6.42
CA ALA A 30 -2.99 -2.83 5.90
C ALA A 30 -2.95 -2.35 4.43
N LEU A 31 -1.88 -1.63 4.06
CA LEU A 31 -1.70 -1.07 2.73
C LEU A 31 -1.74 -2.14 1.63
N TYR A 32 -1.08 -3.28 1.86
CA TYR A 32 -1.06 -4.37 0.89
C TYR A 32 -2.46 -4.90 0.56
N ARG A 33 -3.38 -4.94 1.54
CA ARG A 33 -4.76 -5.42 1.31
C ARG A 33 -5.53 -4.50 0.39
N VAL A 34 -5.31 -3.20 0.54
CA VAL A 34 -5.96 -2.20 -0.30
C VAL A 34 -5.41 -2.28 -1.72
N PHE A 35 -4.09 -2.38 -1.85
CA PHE A 35 -3.44 -2.52 -3.16
C PHE A 35 -3.85 -3.81 -3.88
N GLU A 36 -3.90 -4.95 -3.18
CA GLU A 36 -4.37 -6.22 -3.75
C GLU A 36 -5.85 -6.17 -4.15
N MET A 37 -6.70 -5.45 -3.42
CA MET A 37 -8.08 -5.23 -3.85
C MET A 37 -8.12 -4.46 -5.18
N VAL A 38 -7.34 -3.39 -5.32
CA VAL A 38 -7.27 -2.63 -6.57
C VAL A 38 -6.75 -3.51 -7.70
N ARG A 39 -5.70 -4.32 -7.47
CA ARG A 39 -5.19 -5.29 -8.45
C ARG A 39 -6.22 -6.31 -8.86
N PHE A 40 -6.96 -6.86 -7.90
CA PHE A 40 -8.02 -7.83 -8.16
C PHE A 40 -9.11 -7.23 -9.04
N GLU A 41 -9.58 -6.02 -8.72
CA GLU A 41 -10.61 -5.34 -9.52
C GLU A 41 -10.08 -4.93 -10.90
N ALA A 42 -8.90 -4.32 -10.99
CA ALA A 42 -8.29 -3.93 -12.27
C ALA A 42 -8.12 -5.12 -13.22
N ARG A 43 -7.68 -6.28 -12.68
CA ARG A 43 -7.54 -7.52 -13.45
C ARG A 43 -8.85 -7.99 -14.07
N ARG A 44 -9.99 -7.79 -13.39
CA ARG A 44 -11.33 -8.16 -13.93
C ARG A 44 -11.70 -7.36 -15.17
N TYR A 45 -11.14 -6.15 -15.31
CA TYR A 45 -11.35 -5.28 -16.46
C TYR A 45 -10.20 -5.33 -17.48
N GLY A 46 -9.21 -6.20 -17.28
CA GLY A 46 -8.03 -6.27 -18.14
C GLY A 46 -7.14 -5.01 -18.07
N VAL A 47 -7.24 -4.25 -16.98
CA VAL A 47 -6.44 -3.03 -16.76
C VAL A 47 -5.18 -3.38 -16.00
N GLU A 48 -4.03 -2.94 -16.51
CA GLU A 48 -2.74 -3.12 -15.86
C GLU A 48 -2.45 -1.99 -14.86
N ILE A 49 -1.84 -2.34 -13.73
CA ILE A 49 -1.34 -1.37 -12.76
C ILE A 49 0.14 -1.11 -13.03
N VAL A 50 0.45 0.07 -13.54
CA VAL A 50 1.81 0.46 -13.91
C VAL A 50 2.68 0.92 -12.74
N GLY A 51 2.08 1.18 -11.58
CA GLY A 51 2.80 1.61 -10.37
C GLY A 51 1.88 2.13 -9.27
N SER A 52 2.51 2.55 -8.17
CA SER A 52 1.86 3.20 -7.02
C SER A 52 2.81 4.19 -6.37
N GLU A 53 2.26 5.18 -5.66
CA GLU A 53 3.05 6.19 -4.94
C GLU A 53 2.46 6.45 -3.55
N ILE A 54 3.31 6.95 -2.65
CA ILE A 54 2.92 7.48 -1.35
C ILE A 54 3.04 8.99 -1.42
N ILE A 55 1.96 9.68 -1.06
CA ILE A 55 1.96 11.14 -0.96
C ILE A 55 2.35 11.53 0.46
N GLY A 56 3.50 12.20 0.61
CA GLY A 56 4.02 12.64 1.90
C GLY A 56 4.77 11.54 2.65
N LEU A 57 4.48 11.37 3.94
CA LEU A 57 5.13 10.41 4.82
C LEU A 57 4.21 9.22 5.11
N ALA A 58 4.80 8.03 5.28
CA ALA A 58 4.09 6.84 5.75
C ALA A 58 4.72 6.31 7.04
N PRO A 59 3.91 5.76 7.96
CA PRO A 59 4.44 5.03 9.11
C PRO A 59 5.28 3.84 8.63
N MET A 60 6.46 3.64 9.21
CA MET A 60 7.34 2.52 8.87
C MET A 60 6.62 1.17 8.99
N ALA A 61 5.85 0.97 10.06
CA ALA A 61 5.07 -0.25 10.28
C ALA A 61 4.14 -0.60 9.10
N ALA A 62 3.51 0.41 8.48
CA ALA A 62 2.60 0.18 7.35
C ALA A 62 3.33 -0.35 6.10
N LEU A 63 4.58 0.08 5.89
CA LEU A 63 5.45 -0.40 4.81
C LEU A 63 5.99 -1.79 5.10
N VAL A 64 6.41 -2.02 6.34
CA VAL A 64 6.91 -3.32 6.81
C VAL A 64 5.84 -4.40 6.69
N ASP A 65 4.59 -4.11 7.08
CA ASP A 65 3.47 -5.04 6.91
C ASP A 65 3.29 -5.45 5.44
N ALA A 66 3.47 -4.52 4.50
CA ALA A 66 3.41 -4.82 3.08
C ALA A 66 4.60 -5.69 2.63
N ALA A 67 5.82 -5.37 3.08
CA ALA A 67 7.01 -6.17 2.79
C ALA A 67 6.86 -7.61 3.29
N VAL A 68 6.44 -7.79 4.56
CA VAL A 68 6.18 -9.09 5.16
C VAL A 68 5.16 -9.89 4.34
N TYR A 69 4.06 -9.25 3.94
CA TYR A 69 3.03 -9.90 3.12
C TYR A 69 3.56 -10.35 1.74
N TYR A 70 4.19 -9.45 0.98
CA TYR A 70 4.64 -9.77 -0.37
C TYR A 70 5.82 -10.74 -0.42
N MET A 71 6.73 -10.64 0.54
CA MET A 71 7.90 -11.51 0.64
C MET A 71 7.61 -12.82 1.37
N ARG A 72 6.45 -12.94 2.01
CA ARG A 72 6.04 -14.10 2.83
C ARG A 72 7.05 -14.41 3.94
N LEU A 73 7.48 -13.37 4.65
CA LEU A 73 8.41 -13.55 5.75
C LEU A 73 7.70 -14.20 6.93
N GLU A 74 8.23 -15.33 7.38
CA GLU A 74 7.71 -16.07 8.53
C GLU A 74 8.36 -15.56 9.83
N ASP A 75 7.55 -15.37 10.87
CA ASP A 75 7.97 -14.89 12.20
C ASP A 75 8.84 -13.62 12.20
N PHE A 76 8.71 -12.78 11.15
CA PHE A 76 9.46 -11.53 11.04
C PHE A 76 8.97 -10.53 12.08
N LYS A 77 9.93 -9.93 12.80
CA LYS A 77 9.65 -8.94 13.84
C LYS A 77 10.31 -7.61 13.54
N MET A 78 9.72 -6.54 14.04
CA MET A 78 10.19 -5.16 13.81
C MET A 78 11.62 -4.95 14.30
N GLU A 79 12.03 -5.66 15.35
CA GLU A 79 13.38 -5.59 15.94
C GLU A 79 14.45 -6.21 15.04
N GLN A 80 14.08 -6.84 13.92
CA GLN A 80 15.03 -7.33 12.92
C GLN A 80 15.40 -6.25 11.90
N ILE A 81 14.73 -5.08 11.92
CA ILE A 81 15.07 -3.93 11.08
C ILE A 81 16.25 -3.17 11.71
N ILE A 82 17.32 -2.98 10.95
CA ILE A 82 18.55 -2.35 11.43
C ILE A 82 18.25 -0.91 11.89
N GLU A 83 17.56 -0.14 11.07
CA GLU A 83 17.20 1.25 11.35
C GLU A 83 16.34 1.38 12.62
N GLN A 84 15.46 0.41 12.90
CA GLN A 84 14.67 0.40 14.13
C GLN A 84 15.56 0.29 15.37
N ARG A 85 16.59 -0.57 15.34
CA ARG A 85 17.55 -0.70 16.45
C ARG A 85 18.48 0.50 16.59
N MET A 86 18.69 1.27 15.52
CA MET A 86 19.52 2.47 15.56
C MET A 86 18.79 3.69 16.13
N LEU A 87 17.45 3.66 16.14
CA LEU A 87 16.61 4.72 16.69
C LEU A 87 16.33 4.54 18.20
N GLU A 88 16.55 3.33 18.73
CA GLU A 88 16.52 2.99 20.17
C GLU A 88 17.82 3.41 20.87
#